data_AF-A0A536S167-F1
#
_entry.id   AF-A0A536S167-F1
#
_cell.length_a   1.000
_cell.length_b   1.000
_cell.length_c   1.000
_cell.angle_alpha   90.00
_cell.angle_beta   90.00
_cell.angle_gamma   90.00
#
_symmetry.space_group_name_H-M   'P 1'
#
loop_
_entity.id
_entity.type
_entity.pdbx_description
1 polymer ?
#
loop_
_entity_poly.entity_id
_entity_poly.type
_entity_poly.pdbx_seq_one_letter_code
_entity_poly.pdbx_strand_id
1 'polypeptide(L)'
;MHAGINSADAVCIALDGRRSKDPDHLRAGDLLEEIAKDSPPIREKVAQLRALIRQKNRVEYEDKPASRSDATDAVRRCERLVEWARSEVARTGITTST
;
A
#
# COMPACT_ATOMS: atom_id res chain seq x y z
N MET A 1 -1.14 -1.00 9.39
CA MET A 1 -0.08 -1.22 8.37
C MET A 1 -0.53 -2.20 7.30
N HIS A 2 -0.97 -3.42 7.65
CA HIS A 2 -1.52 -4.37 6.66
C HIS A 2 -2.67 -3.81 5.80
N ALA A 3 -3.51 -2.93 6.34
CA ALA A 3 -4.53 -2.24 5.55
C ALA A 3 -3.96 -1.51 4.31
N GLY A 4 -2.82 -0.81 4.44
CA GLY A 4 -2.18 -0.12 3.33
C GLY A 4 -1.56 -1.07 2.29
N ILE A 5 -0.99 -2.18 2.76
CA ILE A 5 -0.43 -3.23 1.88
C ILE A 5 -1.55 -3.92 1.10
N ASN A 6 -2.61 -4.36 1.78
CA ASN A 6 -3.77 -4.99 1.15
C ASN A 6 -4.47 -4.04 0.16
N SER A 7 -4.49 -2.74 0.45
CA SER A 7 -5.01 -1.72 -0.46
C SER A 7 -4.21 -1.63 -1.74
N ALA A 8 -2.88 -1.68 -1.65
CA ALA A 8 -2.00 -1.70 -2.82
C ALA A 8 -2.17 -2.98 -3.65
N ASP A 9 -2.26 -4.15 -2.98
CA ASP A 9 -2.53 -5.42 -3.67
C ASP A 9 -3.89 -5.40 -4.39
N ALA A 10 -4.93 -4.83 -3.77
CA ALA A 10 -6.24 -4.68 -4.41
C ALA A 10 -6.16 -3.85 -5.69
N VAL A 11 -5.38 -2.76 -5.68
CA VAL A 11 -5.15 -1.94 -6.89
C VAL A 11 -4.35 -2.70 -7.93
N CYS A 12 -3.31 -3.43 -7.55
CA CYS A 12 -2.53 -4.24 -8.48
C CYS A 12 -3.40 -5.31 -9.16
N ILE A 13 -4.26 -5.98 -8.39
CA ILE A 13 -5.23 -6.95 -8.92
C ILE A 13 -6.20 -6.24 -9.85
N ALA A 14 -6.69 -5.07 -9.47
CA ALA A 14 -7.68 -4.35 -10.25
C ALA A 14 -7.15 -3.86 -11.61
N LEU A 15 -5.86 -3.51 -11.66
CA LEU A 15 -5.22 -2.97 -12.87
C LEU A 15 -4.60 -4.05 -13.77
N ASP A 16 -4.03 -5.11 -13.19
CA ASP A 16 -3.17 -6.08 -13.91
C ASP A 16 -3.46 -7.55 -13.51
N GLY A 17 -4.42 -7.80 -12.61
CA GLY A 17 -4.74 -9.15 -12.13
C GLY A 17 -3.68 -9.79 -11.24
N ARG A 18 -2.64 -9.05 -10.85
CA ARG A 18 -1.49 -9.53 -10.08
C ARG A 18 -1.46 -8.96 -8.66
N ARG A 19 -0.92 -9.73 -7.72
CA ARG A 19 -0.52 -9.26 -6.38
C ARG A 19 0.83 -9.84 -6.01
N SER A 20 1.53 -9.20 -5.05
CA SER A 20 2.72 -9.83 -4.48
C SER A 20 2.30 -11.03 -3.63
N LYS A 21 3.01 -12.15 -3.78
CA LYS A 21 2.94 -13.31 -2.87
C LYS A 21 4.22 -13.44 -2.02
N ASP A 22 5.13 -12.49 -2.18
CA ASP A 22 6.43 -12.51 -1.52
C ASP A 22 6.27 -12.16 -0.03
N PRO A 23 6.94 -12.88 0.89
CA PRO A 23 7.01 -12.48 2.29
C PRO A 23 7.65 -11.09 2.48
N ASP A 24 8.53 -10.67 1.58
CA ASP A 24 9.03 -9.30 1.56
C ASP A 24 7.96 -8.34 1.02
N HIS A 25 7.37 -7.60 1.95
CA HIS A 25 6.34 -6.60 1.64
C HIS A 25 6.85 -5.46 0.74
N LEU A 26 8.17 -5.22 0.65
CA LEU A 26 8.72 -4.22 -0.29
C LEU A 26 8.35 -4.56 -1.74
N ARG A 27 8.22 -5.85 -2.06
CA ARG A 27 7.83 -6.33 -3.39
C ARG A 27 6.42 -5.89 -3.80
N ALA A 28 5.53 -5.60 -2.85
CA ALA A 28 4.23 -5.02 -3.15
C ALA A 28 4.35 -3.58 -3.69
N GLY A 29 5.31 -2.81 -3.17
CA GLY A 29 5.61 -1.47 -3.70
C GLY A 29 6.23 -1.50 -5.09
N ASP A 30 7.13 -2.45 -5.33
CA ASP A 30 7.76 -2.64 -6.64
C ASP A 30 6.73 -3.05 -7.71
N LEU A 31 5.84 -3.98 -7.37
CA LEU A 31 4.76 -4.40 -8.27
C LEU A 31 3.83 -3.22 -8.60
N LEU A 32 3.45 -2.43 -7.59
CA LEU A 32 2.59 -1.27 -7.82
C LEU A 32 3.28 -0.24 -8.73
N GLU A 33 4.57 -0.02 -8.57
CA GLU A 33 5.37 0.85 -9.44
C GLU A 33 5.47 0.31 -10.87
N GLU A 34 5.66 -1.01 -11.03
CA GLU A 34 5.71 -1.70 -12.31
C GLU A 34 4.39 -1.60 -13.09
N ILE A 35 3.26 -1.77 -12.42
CA ILE A 35 1.93 -1.68 -13.04
C ILE A 35 1.60 -0.24 -13.42
N ALA A 36 2.05 0.71 -12.60
CA ALA A 36 1.67 2.11 -12.73
C ALA A 36 2.63 2.96 -13.58
N LYS A 37 3.46 2.32 -14.41
CA LYS A 37 4.65 2.82 -15.13
C LYS A 37 4.73 4.32 -15.39
N ASP A 38 3.63 4.99 -15.78
CA ASP A 38 3.62 6.43 -16.09
C ASP A 38 2.51 7.26 -15.44
N SER A 39 1.88 6.80 -14.36
CA SER A 39 0.84 7.58 -13.65
C SER A 39 1.42 8.38 -12.48
N PRO A 40 1.56 9.74 -12.59
CA PRO A 40 2.09 10.55 -11.49
C PRO A 40 1.34 10.39 -10.16
N PRO A 41 -0.01 10.29 -10.13
CA PRO A 41 -0.75 10.04 -8.89
C PRO A 41 -0.37 8.73 -8.20
N ILE A 42 0.00 7.69 -8.95
CA ILE A 42 0.32 6.38 -8.36
C ILE A 42 1.76 6.36 -7.82
N ARG A 43 2.69 7.10 -8.42
CA ARG A 43 4.07 7.24 -7.89
C ARG A 43 4.10 7.80 -6.47
N GLU A 44 3.25 8.79 -6.17
CA GLU A 44 3.11 9.29 -4.80
C GLU A 44 2.65 8.19 -3.82
N LYS A 45 1.74 7.32 -4.28
CA LYS A 45 1.18 6.23 -3.47
C LYS A 45 2.21 5.11 -3.24
N VAL A 46 3.04 4.81 -4.24
CA VAL A 46 4.21 3.92 -4.08
C VAL A 46 5.13 4.45 -2.98
N ALA A 47 5.46 5.75 -2.98
CA ALA A 47 6.33 6.33 -1.96
C ALA A 47 5.70 6.26 -0.55
N GLN A 48 4.40 6.55 -0.45
CA GLN A 48 3.64 6.43 0.81
C GLN A 48 3.62 4.98 1.34
N LEU A 49 3.41 4.00 0.45
CA LEU A 49 3.41 2.58 0.76
C LEU A 49 4.79 2.10 1.22
N ARG A 50 5.86 2.43 0.49
CA ARG A 50 7.25 2.10 0.87
C ARG A 50 7.60 2.66 2.25
N ALA A 51 7.17 3.88 2.54
CA ALA A 51 7.42 4.50 3.84
C ALA A 51 6.64 3.82 4.99
N LEU A 52 5.44 3.31 4.72
CA LEU A 52 4.66 2.51 5.68
C LEU A 52 5.30 1.14 5.92
N ILE A 53 5.80 0.46 4.88
CA ILE A 53 6.48 -0.83 4.99
C ILE A 53 7.78 -0.70 5.78
N ARG A 54 8.59 0.34 5.52
CA ARG A 54 9.80 0.60 6.32
C ARG A 54 9.47 0.79 7.79
N GLN A 55 8.39 1.51 8.09
CA GLN A 55 7.95 1.68 9.47
C GLN A 55 7.45 0.36 10.08
N LYS A 56 6.80 -0.51 9.31
CA LYS A 56 6.41 -1.86 9.74
C LYS A 56 7.62 -2.70 10.14
N ASN A 57 8.60 -2.77 9.25
CA ASN A 57 9.81 -3.54 9.47
C ASN A 57 10.58 -3.00 10.68
N ARG A 58 10.62 -1.67 10.86
CA ARG A 58 11.22 -1.05 12.05
C ARG A 58 10.56 -1.52 13.34
N VAL A 59 9.23 -1.52 13.40
CA VAL A 59 8.49 -1.92 14.61
C VAL A 59 8.55 -3.42 14.88
N GLU A 60 8.66 -4.23 13.83
CA GLU A 60 8.66 -5.70 13.92
C GLU A 60 10.03 -6.29 14.21
N TYR A 61 11.10 -5.68 13.68
CA TYR A 61 12.45 -6.26 13.71
C TYR A 61 13.48 -5.41 14.44
N GLU A 62 13.24 -4.12 14.67
CA GLU A 62 14.14 -3.32 15.52
C GLU A 62 13.60 -3.30 16.95
N ASP A 63 14.49 -3.43 17.94
CA ASP A 63 14.16 -3.35 19.39
C ASP A 63 13.75 -1.94 19.86
N LYS A 64 13.23 -1.10 18.95
CA LYS A 64 12.80 0.27 19.23
C LYS A 64 11.28 0.33 19.31
N PRO A 65 10.70 0.68 20.47
CA PRO A 65 9.27 0.91 20.61
C PRO A 65 8.78 1.98 19.61
N ALA A 66 7.58 1.76 19.07
CA ALA A 66 6.90 2.79 18.27
C ALA A 66 6.49 3.96 19.19
N SER A 67 6.81 5.19 18.78
CA SER A 67 6.29 6.38 19.45
C SER A 67 4.81 6.62 19.12
N ARG A 68 4.14 7.46 19.89
CA ARG A 68 2.77 7.92 19.57
C ARG A 68 2.70 8.59 18.18
N SER A 69 3.73 9.36 17.81
CA SER A 69 3.84 9.98 16.48
C SER A 69 3.94 8.93 15.39
N ASP A 70 4.76 7.89 15.58
CA ASP A 70 4.85 6.77 14.62
C ASP A 70 3.48 6.13 14.41
N ALA A 71 2.78 5.78 15.48
CA ALA A 71 1.46 5.17 15.40
C ALA A 71 0.46 6.07 14.65
N THR A 72 0.45 7.36 14.98
CA THR A 72 -0.43 8.35 14.34
C THR A 72 -0.15 8.48 12.84
N ASP A 73 1.13 8.55 12.47
CA ASP A 73 1.54 8.66 11.07
C ASP A 73 1.23 7.40 10.27
N ALA A 74 1.40 6.21 10.86
CA ALA A 74 1.03 4.95 10.23
C ALA A 74 -0.47 4.86 9.96
N VAL A 75 -1.31 5.26 10.92
CA VAL A 75 -2.78 5.26 10.74
C VAL A 75 -3.17 6.20 9.60
N ARG A 76 -2.70 7.45 9.64
CA ARG A 76 -2.99 8.44 8.60
C ARG A 76 -2.53 8.01 7.21
N ARG A 77 -1.37 7.35 7.10
CA ARG A 77 -0.89 6.78 5.83
C ARG A 77 -1.77 5.63 5.36
N CYS A 78 -2.20 4.75 6.26
CA CYS A 78 -3.13 3.67 5.91
C CYS A 78 -4.45 4.22 5.39
N GLU A 79 -5.05 5.20 6.08
CA GLU A 79 -6.31 5.83 5.66
C GLU A 79 -6.21 6.42 4.25
N ARG A 80 -5.14 7.17 3.97
CA ARG A 80 -4.90 7.76 2.63
C ARG A 80 -4.67 6.71 1.52
N LEU A 81 -4.12 5.55 1.85
CA LEU A 81 -3.93 4.45 0.90
C LEU A 81 -5.23 3.69 0.67
N VAL A 82 -6.02 3.45 1.72
CA VAL A 82 -7.34 2.79 1.63
C VAL A 82 -8.30 3.63 0.80
N GLU A 83 -8.39 4.94 1.08
CA GLU A 83 -9.28 5.84 0.35
C GLU A 83 -8.91 5.96 -1.13
N TRP A 84 -7.61 6.06 -1.40
CA TRP A 84 -7.10 6.01 -2.76
C TRP A 84 -7.45 4.69 -3.44
N ALA A 85 -7.16 3.55 -2.82
CA ALA A 85 -7.43 2.24 -3.42
C ALA A 85 -8.92 2.02 -3.72
N ARG A 86 -9.82 2.46 -2.83
CA ARG A 86 -11.27 2.46 -3.10
C ARG A 86 -11.59 3.24 -4.38
N SER A 87 -11.03 4.43 -4.51
CA SER A 87 -11.22 5.28 -5.69
C SER A 87 -10.63 4.66 -6.95
N GLU A 88 -9.47 4.02 -6.88
CA GLU A 88 -8.84 3.32 -8.02
C GLU A 88 -9.66 2.11 -8.46
N VAL A 89 -9.99 1.23 -7.52
CA VAL A 89 -10.71 -0.02 -7.79
C VAL A 89 -12.08 0.29 -8.40
N ALA A 90 -12.81 1.27 -7.85
CA ALA A 90 -14.09 1.70 -8.41
C ALA A 90 -13.99 2.15 -9.87
N ARG A 91 -12.88 2.82 -10.27
CA ARG A 91 -12.67 3.25 -11.66
C ARG A 91 -12.40 2.10 -12.62
N THR A 92 -11.89 0.98 -12.14
CA THR A 92 -11.65 -0.21 -12.99
C THR A 92 -12.93 -1.01 -13.29
N GLY A 93 -14.06 -0.69 -12.65
CA GLY A 93 -15.32 -1.41 -12.82
C GLY A 93 -15.36 -2.79 -12.15
N ILE A 94 -14.33 -3.15 -11.37
CA ILE A 94 -14.33 -4.34 -10.53
C ILE A 94 -15.16 -4.01 -9.28
N THR A 95 -16.47 -4.09 -9.42
CA THR A 95 -17.40 -4.04 -8.30
C THR A 95 -17.41 -5.41 -7.65
N THR A 96 -16.82 -5.56 -6.48
CA THR A 96 -17.07 -6.73 -5.65
C THR A 96 -18.56 -6.71 -5.28
N SER A 97 -19.36 -7.54 -5.96
CA SER A 97 -20.69 -7.92 -5.51
C SER A 97 -20.55 -8.39 -4.06
N THR A 98 -21.09 -7.59 -3.14
CA THR A 98 -21.21 -7.93 -1.72
C THR A 98 -22.69 -8.04 -1.41
#